data_AF-A0A916E0L3-F1
#
_entry.id   AF-A0A916E0L3-F1
#
_cell.length_a   1.000
_cell.length_b   1.000
_cell.length_c   1.000
_cell.angle_alpha   90.00
_cell.angle_beta   90.00
_cell.angle_gamma   90.00
#
_symmetry.space_group_name_H-M   'P 1'
#
loop_
_entity.id
_entity.type
_entity.pdbx_description
1 polymer ?
#
loop_
_entity_poly.entity_id
_entity_poly.type
_entity_poly.pdbx_seq_one_letter_code
_entity_poly.pdbx_strand_id
1 'polypeptide(L)'
;MKKDIVTGDFLGIAFIDINAKQPIGDPLVVDICSLPGVTCPIKAGTAFSTTQKYTAPKELPTSYAIGIGIGHGQPPNVEPIACAFTLVGIDSGPADFEVWDFL
;
A
#
# COMPACT_ATOMS: atom_id res chain seq x y z
N MET A 1 4.22 8.95 10.71
CA MET A 1 5.26 8.02 10.21
C MET A 1 6.46 8.09 11.14
N LYS A 2 7.12 6.97 11.46
CA LYS A 2 8.27 6.93 12.39
C LYS A 2 9.63 6.95 11.68
N LYS A 3 9.68 6.72 10.37
CA LYS A 3 10.88 6.77 9.53
C LYS A 3 10.75 7.94 8.53
N ASP A 4 11.89 8.43 8.06
CA ASP A 4 11.96 9.37 6.95
C ASP A 4 11.46 8.68 5.67
N ILE A 5 10.89 9.44 4.74
CA ILE A 5 10.71 9.01 3.35
C ILE A 5 11.87 9.56 2.52
N VAL A 6 12.57 8.70 1.81
CA VAL A 6 13.75 9.02 1.00
C VAL A 6 13.60 8.49 -0.43
N THR A 7 14.52 8.89 -1.31
CA THR A 7 14.56 8.38 -2.69
C THR A 7 14.64 6.86 -2.69
N GLY A 8 13.77 6.22 -3.46
CA GLY A 8 13.63 4.76 -3.50
C GLY A 8 12.49 4.22 -2.64
N ASP A 9 11.83 5.08 -1.85
CA ASP A 9 10.59 4.71 -1.16
C ASP A 9 9.40 4.80 -2.09
N PHE A 10 8.52 3.82 -1.98
CA PHE A 10 7.34 3.69 -2.83
C PHE A 10 6.05 3.67 -2.02
N LEU A 11 4.97 4.08 -2.66
CA LEU A 11 3.60 3.87 -2.22
C LEU A 11 3.00 2.73 -3.06
N GLY A 12 2.61 1.66 -2.37
CA GLY A 12 1.90 0.52 -2.94
C GLY A 12 0.40 0.58 -2.61
N ILE A 13 -0.45 0.26 -3.58
CA ILE A 13 -1.90 0.07 -3.40
C ILE A 13 -2.32 -1.22 -4.08
N ALA A 14 -2.96 -2.13 -3.35
CA ALA A 14 -3.42 -3.42 -3.87
C ALA A 14 -4.87 -3.70 -3.48
N PHE A 15 -5.60 -4.35 -4.39
CA PHE A 15 -6.80 -5.12 -4.06
C PHE A 15 -6.36 -6.52 -3.69
N ILE A 16 -6.90 -7.10 -2.62
CA ILE A 16 -6.43 -8.37 -2.07
C ILE A 16 -7.62 -9.29 -1.83
N ASP A 17 -7.55 -10.50 -2.37
CA ASP A 17 -8.49 -11.56 -2.06
C ASP A 17 -8.15 -12.09 -0.68
N ILE A 18 -9.04 -11.86 0.27
CA ILE A 18 -8.85 -12.25 1.68
C ILE A 18 -8.90 -13.76 1.89
N ASN A 19 -9.55 -14.51 1.00
CA ASN A 19 -9.67 -15.96 1.09
C ASN A 19 -8.47 -16.64 0.44
N ALA A 20 -8.09 -16.17 -0.75
CA ALA A 20 -6.92 -16.67 -1.46
C ALA A 20 -5.60 -16.16 -0.85
N LYS A 21 -5.65 -15.06 -0.07
CA LYS A 21 -4.48 -14.32 0.43
C LYS A 21 -3.54 -14.00 -0.72
N GLN A 22 -4.05 -13.33 -1.75
CA GLN A 22 -3.29 -12.94 -2.93
C GLN A 22 -3.77 -11.60 -3.50
N PRO A 23 -2.91 -10.82 -4.18
CA PRO A 23 -3.33 -9.65 -4.92
C PRO A 23 -4.36 -9.99 -6.01
N ILE A 24 -5.40 -9.17 -6.15
CA ILE A 24 -6.36 -9.20 -7.25
C ILE A 24 -5.82 -8.27 -8.35
N GLY A 25 -5.13 -8.87 -9.32
CA GLY A 25 -4.45 -8.12 -10.37
C GLY A 25 -3.15 -7.47 -9.89
N ASP A 26 -2.61 -6.56 -10.71
CA ASP A 26 -1.33 -5.91 -10.45
C ASP A 26 -1.49 -4.73 -9.47
N PRO A 27 -0.74 -4.71 -8.35
CA PRO A 27 -0.71 -3.55 -7.46
C PRO A 27 -0.25 -2.28 -8.18
N LEU A 28 -0.77 -1.13 -7.76
CA LEU A 28 -0.19 0.15 -8.13
C LEU A 28 1.03 0.41 -7.24
N VAL A 29 2.20 0.58 -7.86
CA VAL A 29 3.44 0.98 -7.17
C VAL A 29 3.92 2.29 -7.77
N VAL A 30 4.11 3.30 -6.93
CA VAL A 30 4.63 4.62 -7.35
C VAL A 30 5.79 5.06 -6.47
N ASP A 31 6.82 5.64 -7.09
CA ASP A 31 7.89 6.32 -6.36
C ASP A 31 7.37 7.61 -5.75
N ILE A 32 7.40 7.71 -4.42
CA ILE A 32 6.85 8.84 -3.68
C ILE A 32 7.62 10.13 -4.00
N CYS A 33 8.94 10.04 -4.15
CA CYS A 33 9.78 11.21 -4.39
C CYS A 33 9.66 11.76 -5.81
N SER A 34 9.07 10.98 -6.72
CA SER A 34 8.74 11.39 -8.09
C SER A 34 7.32 11.94 -8.23
N LEU A 35 6.52 11.96 -7.16
CA LEU A 35 5.16 12.49 -7.20
C LEU A 35 5.14 14.02 -7.32
N PRO A 36 4.22 14.61 -8.11
CA PRO A 36 4.10 16.06 -8.23
C PRO A 36 3.86 16.73 -6.87
N GLY A 37 4.64 17.76 -6.57
CA GLY A 37 4.52 18.52 -5.32
C GLY A 37 5.16 17.86 -4.10
N VAL A 38 5.81 16.71 -4.27
CA VAL A 38 6.59 16.06 -3.21
C VAL A 38 8.05 16.51 -3.27
N THR A 39 8.61 16.87 -2.12
CA THR A 39 10.05 17.15 -1.98
C THR A 39 10.61 16.18 -0.96
N CYS A 40 11.52 15.32 -1.40
CA CYS A 40 12.25 14.41 -0.53
C CYS A 40 13.56 15.03 -0.01
N PRO A 41 14.05 14.64 1.17
CA PRO A 41 13.43 13.68 2.09
C PRO A 41 12.26 14.29 2.88
N ILE A 42 11.21 13.49 3.12
CA ILE A 42 10.14 13.86 4.06
C ILE A 42 10.55 13.34 5.44
N LYS A 43 10.74 14.23 6.40
CA LYS A 43 11.21 13.86 7.74
C LYS A 43 10.16 13.13 8.56
N ALA A 44 10.60 12.14 9.34
CA ALA A 44 9.77 11.46 10.33
C ALA A 44 9.03 12.48 11.21
N GLY A 45 7.77 12.18 11.54
CA GLY A 45 6.89 13.11 12.27
C GLY A 45 6.29 14.25 11.44
N THR A 46 6.74 14.48 10.20
CA THR A 46 6.11 15.45 9.30
C THR A 46 4.82 14.90 8.72
N ALA A 47 3.78 15.74 8.66
CA ALA A 47 2.54 15.39 7.98
C ALA A 47 2.78 15.30 6.47
N PHE A 48 2.38 14.18 5.87
CA PHE A 48 2.46 13.94 4.44
C PHE A 48 1.09 13.48 3.94
N SER A 49 0.69 13.96 2.76
CA SER A 49 -0.56 13.57 2.12
C SER A 49 -0.36 13.54 0.61
N THR A 50 -0.95 12.54 -0.03
CA THR A 50 -0.98 12.39 -1.49
C THR A 50 -2.27 11.71 -1.91
N THR A 51 -2.63 11.86 -3.19
CA THR A 51 -3.83 11.27 -3.78
C THR A 51 -3.45 10.51 -5.04
N GLN A 52 -3.67 9.19 -5.03
CA GLN A 52 -3.47 8.34 -6.20
C GLN A 52 -4.81 7.91 -6.79
N LYS A 53 -4.90 7.92 -8.13
CA LYS A 53 -6.01 7.28 -8.84
C LYS A 53 -5.59 5.88 -9.21
N TYR A 54 -6.39 4.90 -8.79
CA TYR A 54 -6.20 3.50 -9.14
C TYR A 54 -7.54 2.89 -9.50
N THR A 55 -7.62 2.28 -10.67
CA THR A 55 -8.85 1.66 -11.16
C THR A 55 -8.96 0.26 -10.60
N ALA A 56 -10.10 -0.05 -9.98
CA ALA A 56 -10.40 -1.37 -9.50
C ALA A 56 -10.39 -2.42 -10.62
N PRO A 57 -9.93 -3.66 -10.36
CA PRO A 57 -10.13 -4.78 -11.25
C PRO A 57 -11.61 -4.94 -11.65
N LYS A 58 -11.86 -5.44 -12.87
CA LYS A 58 -13.24 -5.63 -13.39
C LYS A 58 -14.04 -6.63 -12.57
N GLU A 59 -13.35 -7.65 -12.05
CA GLU A 59 -13.93 -8.71 -11.25
C GLU A 59 -13.38 -8.59 -9.85
N LEU A 60 -14.25 -8.22 -8.92
CA LEU A 60 -13.96 -8.19 -7.49
C LEU A 60 -14.88 -9.20 -6.80
N PRO A 61 -14.36 -10.00 -5.86
CA PRO A 61 -15.20 -10.88 -5.05
C PRO A 61 -16.13 -10.06 -4.15
N THR A 62 -17.14 -10.72 -3.58
CA THR A 62 -18.08 -10.10 -2.62
C THR A 62 -17.36 -9.46 -1.44
N SER A 63 -16.26 -10.05 -1.00
CA SER A 63 -15.40 -9.53 0.06
C SER A 63 -13.93 -9.55 -0.33
N TYR A 64 -13.25 -8.43 -0.07
CA TYR A 64 -11.84 -8.22 -0.39
C TYR A 64 -11.25 -7.16 0.55
N ALA A 65 -9.93 -7.03 0.54
CA ALA A 65 -9.23 -5.94 1.21
C ALA A 65 -8.65 -4.97 0.20
N ILE A 66 -8.54 -3.70 0.60
CA ILE A 66 -7.71 -2.70 -0.09
C ILE A 66 -6.55 -2.40 0.85
N GLY A 67 -5.34 -2.77 0.43
CA GLY A 67 -4.10 -2.52 1.16
C GLY A 67 -3.36 -1.30 0.61
N ILE A 68 -2.81 -0.48 1.50
CA ILE A 68 -1.96 0.67 1.16
C ILE A 68 -0.69 0.58 2.03
N GLY A 69 0.47 0.66 1.40
CA GLY A 69 1.76 0.61 2.08
C GLY A 69 2.74 1.66 1.57
N ILE A 70 3.56 2.23 2.46
CA ILE A 70 4.79 2.95 2.14
C ILE A 70 5.98 2.09 2.54
N GLY A 71 6.81 1.70 1.57
CA GLY A 71 7.94 0.78 1.79
C GLY A 71 9.22 1.28 1.13
N HIS A 72 10.35 0.77 1.58
CA HIS A 72 11.66 0.98 0.96
C HIS A 72 12.14 -0.29 0.27
N GLY A 73 12.82 -0.15 -0.87
CA GLY A 73 13.45 -1.25 -1.59
C GLY A 73 12.53 -1.88 -2.64
N GLN A 74 12.79 -3.14 -2.98
CA GLN A 74 12.05 -3.88 -4.01
C GLN A 74 11.82 -5.33 -3.56
N PRO A 75 10.71 -5.97 -3.97
CA PRO A 75 10.47 -7.37 -3.67
C PRO A 75 11.66 -8.28 -4.05
N PRO A 76 12.01 -9.27 -3.22
CA PRO A 76 11.35 -9.68 -1.98
C PRO A 76 11.82 -8.89 -0.73
N ASN A 77 12.72 -7.93 -0.87
CA ASN A 77 13.34 -7.21 0.25
C ASN A 77 12.71 -5.83 0.43
N VAL A 78 11.46 -5.81 0.89
CA VAL A 78 10.73 -4.57 1.21
C VAL A 78 10.85 -4.28 2.70
N GLU A 79 11.31 -3.08 3.05
CA GLU A 79 11.28 -2.60 4.43
C GLU A 79 10.02 -1.73 4.65
N PRO A 80 9.11 -2.12 5.56
CA PRO A 80 7.88 -1.37 5.78
C PRO A 80 8.12 -0.06 6.56
N ILE A 81 7.49 1.03 6.09
CA ILE A 81 7.49 2.36 6.75
C ILE A 81 6.12 2.69 7.35
N ALA A 82 5.03 2.47 6.59
CA ALA A 82 3.65 2.69 7.04
C ALA A 82 2.68 1.81 6.26
N CYS A 83 1.62 1.32 6.92
CA CYS A 83 0.61 0.46 6.31
C CYS A 83 -0.77 0.87 6.80
N ALA A 84 -1.77 0.77 5.91
CA ALA A 84 -3.17 0.83 6.24
C ALA A 84 -3.94 -0.13 5.34
N PHE A 85 -5.08 -0.62 5.80
CA PHE A 85 -6.00 -1.38 4.97
C PHE A 85 -7.44 -1.13 5.38
N THR A 86 -8.34 -1.50 4.47
CA THR A 86 -9.76 -1.58 4.76
C THR A 86 -10.33 -2.86 4.15
N LEU A 87 -11.41 -3.35 4.76
CA LEU A 87 -12.12 -4.53 4.29
C LEU A 87 -13.42 -4.08 3.65
N VAL A 88 -13.75 -4.70 2.54
CA VAL A 88 -15.00 -4.46 1.81
C VAL A 88 -15.83 -5.73 1.89
N GLY A 89 -17.13 -5.57 2.18
CA GLY A 89 -18.09 -6.69 2.20
C GLY A 89 -18.05 -7.56 3.46
N ILE A 90 -17.25 -7.21 4.47
CA ILE A 90 -17.16 -7.90 5.77
C ILE A 90 -16.83 -6.92 6.90
N ASP A 91 -17.30 -7.22 8.12
CA ASP A 91 -17.11 -6.37 9.30
C ASP A 91 -15.81 -6.68 10.07
N SER A 92 -15.21 -7.84 9.85
CA SER A 92 -13.95 -8.26 10.46
C SER A 92 -13.14 -9.17 9.55
N GLY A 93 -11.83 -8.93 9.48
CA GLY A 93 -10.91 -9.66 8.63
C GLY A 93 -10.07 -10.67 9.42
N PRO A 94 -9.17 -11.39 8.73
CA PRO A 94 -8.23 -12.30 9.38
C PRO A 94 -7.36 -11.53 10.39
N ALA A 95 -7.14 -12.12 11.57
CA ALA A 95 -6.30 -11.52 12.60
C ALA A 95 -4.81 -11.42 12.20
N ASP A 96 -4.41 -12.15 11.15
CA ASP A 96 -3.05 -12.27 10.60
C ASP A 96 -2.89 -11.54 9.25
N PHE A 97 -3.78 -10.59 8.93
CA PHE A 97 -3.70 -9.88 7.66
C PHE A 97 -2.57 -8.83 7.65
N GLU A 98 -1.50 -9.10 6.91
CA GLU A 98 -0.36 -8.21 6.70
C GLU A 98 -0.32 -7.71 5.26
N VAL A 99 -0.53 -6.40 5.04
CA VAL A 99 -0.56 -5.80 3.69
C VAL A 99 0.74 -6.04 2.92
N TRP A 100 1.87 -6.15 3.62
CA TRP A 100 3.20 -6.33 3.05
C TRP A 100 3.40 -7.67 2.36
N ASP A 101 2.57 -8.67 2.65
CA ASP A 101 2.61 -9.95 1.94
C ASP A 101 2.13 -9.82 0.49
N PHE A 102 1.55 -8.67 0.13
CA PHE A 102 0.85 -8.44 -1.13
C PHE A 102 1.37 -7.23 -1.93
N LEU A 103 2.37 -6.51 -1.41
CA LEU A 103 3.00 -5.32 -2.02
C LEU A 103 4.50 -5.55 -2.29
#